data_AF-A0AAW2PIV8-F1
#
_entry.id   AF-A0AAW2PIV8-F1
#
_cell.length_a   1.000
_cell.length_b   1.000
_cell.length_c   1.000
_cell.angle_alpha   90.00
_cell.angle_beta   90.00
_cell.angle_gamma   90.00
#
_symmetry.space_group_name_H-M   'P 1'
#
loop_
_entity.id
_entity.type
_entity.pdbx_description
1 polymer ?
#
loop_
_entity_poly.entity_id
_entity_poly.type
_entity_poly.pdbx_seq_one_letter_code
_entity_poly.pdbx_strand_id
1 'polypeptide(L)'
;MIDASQKFYCPYKDCSGLLVNDGEEVVRESECPFCRRLFCAQCRVAWHSGVGCEEFWRLSESERGREDLLVHELAKLKKWQRCPHCKFFVEKNEGCLHMTCR
;
A
#
# COMPACT_ATOMS: atom_id res chain seq x y z
N MET A 1 7.44 -1.50 30.60
CA MET A 1 6.49 -0.37 30.50
C MET A 1 6.25 -0.13 29.02
N ILE A 2 5.00 -0.15 28.55
CA ILE A 2 4.68 0.05 27.12
C ILE A 2 4.65 1.56 26.87
N ASP A 3 5.50 2.04 25.96
CA ASP A 3 5.58 3.46 25.60
C ASP A 3 4.33 3.90 24.82
N ALA A 4 3.96 5.18 24.91
CA ALA A 4 2.80 5.70 24.18
C ALA A 4 2.96 5.60 22.65
N SER A 5 4.21 5.69 22.15
CA SER A 5 4.53 5.57 20.72
C SER A 5 4.27 4.18 20.13
N GLN A 6 4.18 3.17 20.98
CA GLN A 6 3.92 1.77 20.64
C GLN A 6 2.42 1.47 20.46
N LYS A 7 1.54 2.41 20.81
CA LYS A 7 0.08 2.24 20.73
C LYS A 7 -0.48 2.98 19.53
N PHE A 8 -1.42 2.35 18.83
CA PHE A 8 -2.14 2.97 17.72
C PHE A 8 -3.51 2.32 17.56
N TYR A 9 -4.47 3.07 17.00
CA TYR A 9 -5.78 2.51 16.71
C TYR A 9 -5.77 1.73 15.39
N CYS A 10 -6.68 0.76 15.28
CA CYS A 10 -6.95 0.06 14.05
C CYS A 10 -7.20 1.07 12.91
N PRO A 11 -6.57 0.88 11.73
CA PRO A 11 -6.68 1.84 10.63
C PRO A 11 -8.04 1.83 9.93
N TYR A 12 -8.89 0.85 10.23
CA TYR A 12 -10.25 0.79 9.69
C TYR A 12 -11.17 1.67 10.52
N LYS A 13 -11.77 2.69 9.89
CA LYS A 13 -12.58 3.74 10.57
C LYS A 13 -13.78 3.19 11.36
N ASP A 14 -14.29 2.03 10.97
CA ASP A 14 -15.39 1.31 11.62
C ASP A 14 -14.92 0.35 12.73
N CYS A 15 -13.61 0.31 13.03
CA CYS A 15 -13.02 -0.46 14.12
C CYS A 15 -12.21 0.45 15.04
N SER A 16 -12.65 0.58 16.30
CA SER A 16 -11.95 1.39 17.31
C SER A 16 -10.96 0.58 18.16
N GLY A 17 -10.53 -0.59 17.67
CA GLY A 17 -9.60 -1.47 18.40
C GLY A 17 -8.24 -0.81 18.63
N LEU A 18 -7.78 -0.76 19.87
CA LEU A 18 -6.44 -0.28 20.23
C LEU A 18 -5.43 -1.41 20.07
N LEU A 19 -4.37 -1.16 19.29
CA LEU A 19 -3.31 -2.09 18.97
C LEU A 19 -2.01 -1.63 19.62
N VAL A 20 -1.15 -2.60 19.94
CA VAL A 20 0.17 -2.38 20.54
C VAL A 20 1.21 -3.07 19.67
N ASN A 21 2.25 -2.35 19.31
CA ASN A 21 3.47 -2.89 18.72
C ASN A 21 4.53 -2.98 19.82
N ASP A 22 4.79 -4.19 20.30
CA ASP A 22 5.79 -4.50 21.34
C ASP A 22 7.23 -4.23 20.90
N GLY A 23 7.46 -4.00 19.61
CA GLY A 23 8.76 -3.57 19.06
C GLY A 23 9.82 -4.67 19.06
N GLU A 24 9.44 -5.92 19.30
CA GLU A 24 10.36 -7.06 19.28
C GLU A 24 10.81 -7.36 17.84
N GLU A 25 9.91 -7.22 16.87
CA GLU A 25 10.19 -7.50 15.46
C GLU A 25 9.57 -6.45 14.53
N VAL A 26 10.22 -6.24 13.38
CA VAL A 26 9.69 -5.40 12.30
C VAL A 26 8.60 -6.18 11.56
N VAL A 27 7.38 -6.15 12.10
CA VAL A 27 6.21 -6.75 11.47
C VAL A 27 5.63 -5.79 10.43
N ARG A 28 5.50 -6.25 9.18
CA ARG A 28 4.82 -5.50 8.12
C ARG A 28 3.34 -5.85 8.06
N GLU A 29 3.02 -7.13 7.96
CA GLU A 29 1.66 -7.64 7.82
C GLU A 29 1.17 -8.14 9.17
N SER A 30 0.01 -7.65 9.61
CA SER A 30 -0.62 -8.11 10.85
C SER A 30 -2.13 -8.06 10.73
N GLU A 31 -2.82 -8.86 11.53
CA GLU A 31 -4.28 -8.92 11.58
C GLU A 31 -4.80 -8.20 12.82
N CYS A 32 -5.80 -7.34 12.66
CA CYS A 32 -6.46 -6.73 13.80
C CYS A 32 -7.26 -7.80 14.59
N PRO A 33 -7.00 -8.03 15.89
CA PRO A 33 -7.72 -9.06 16.65
C PRO A 33 -9.21 -8.75 16.85
N PHE A 34 -9.61 -7.47 16.70
CA PHE A 34 -10.99 -7.01 16.88
C PHE A 34 -11.86 -7.17 15.63
N CYS A 35 -11.35 -6.77 14.46
CA CYS A 35 -12.12 -6.82 13.20
C CYS A 35 -11.61 -7.86 12.19
N ARG A 36 -10.52 -8.57 12.50
CA ARG A 36 -9.95 -9.66 11.70
C ARG A 36 -9.48 -9.25 10.30
N ARG A 37 -9.20 -7.95 10.10
CA ARG A 37 -8.70 -7.42 8.82
C ARG A 37 -7.20 -7.20 8.90
N LEU A 38 -6.54 -7.52 7.79
CA LEU A 38 -5.11 -7.28 7.62
C LEU A 38 -4.81 -5.79 7.56
N PHE A 39 -3.67 -5.39 8.09
CA PHE A 39 -3.17 -4.03 8.00
C PHE A 39 -1.65 -4.02 7.92
N CYS A 40 -1.11 -2.89 7.47
CA CYS A 40 0.34 -2.69 7.48
C CYS A 40 0.77 -2.09 8.82
N ALA A 41 1.49 -2.84 9.65
CA ALA A 41 1.92 -2.38 10.98
C ALA A 41 3.02 -1.30 10.93
N GLN A 42 3.80 -1.25 9.85
CA GLN A 42 4.78 -0.18 9.62
C GLN A 42 4.10 1.12 9.16
N CYS A 43 3.17 1.04 8.20
CA CYS A 43 2.48 2.21 7.68
C CYS A 43 1.31 2.67 8.54
N ARG A 44 0.79 1.80 9.42
CA ARG A 44 -0.42 1.99 10.25
C ARG A 44 -1.65 2.35 9.41
N VAL A 45 -1.80 1.67 8.27
CA VAL A 45 -2.91 1.85 7.32
C VAL A 45 -3.51 0.48 6.96
N ALA A 46 -4.68 0.50 6.30
CA ALA A 46 -5.28 -0.72 5.74
C ALA A 46 -4.29 -1.46 4.84
N TRP A 47 -4.40 -2.78 4.77
CA TRP A 47 -3.45 -3.60 4.02
C TRP A 47 -3.32 -3.17 2.55
N HIS A 48 -2.08 -3.09 2.07
CA HIS A 48 -1.75 -2.70 0.70
C HIS A 48 -0.87 -3.77 0.03
N SER A 49 -1.51 -4.80 -0.53
CA SER A 49 -0.83 -5.83 -1.35
C SER A 49 -0.24 -5.22 -2.62
N GLY A 50 0.73 -5.90 -3.21
CA GLY A 50 1.35 -5.47 -4.46
C GLY A 50 2.26 -4.24 -4.37
N VAL A 51 2.16 -3.41 -3.33
CA VAL A 51 2.93 -2.16 -3.14
C VAL A 51 3.73 -2.23 -1.84
N GLY A 52 5.06 -2.04 -1.92
CA GLY A 52 5.94 -2.00 -0.75
C GLY A 52 5.72 -0.71 0.07
N CYS A 53 6.09 -0.70 1.36
CA CYS A 53 5.89 0.47 2.23
C CYS A 53 6.52 1.75 1.65
N GLU A 54 7.75 1.68 1.15
CA GLU A 54 8.42 2.84 0.55
C GLU A 54 7.69 3.38 -0.69
N GLU A 55 7.17 2.48 -1.53
CA GLU A 55 6.41 2.86 -2.71
C GLU A 55 5.07 3.49 -2.29
N PHE A 56 4.38 2.89 -1.32
CA PHE A 56 3.14 3.40 -0.75
C PHE A 56 3.31 4.82 -0.22
N TRP A 57 4.41 5.12 0.48
CA TRP A 57 4.72 6.47 0.96
C TRP A 57 4.95 7.48 -0.16
N ARG A 58 5.42 7.04 -1.33
CA ARG A 58 5.61 7.89 -2.51
C ARG A 58 4.32 8.10 -3.33
N LEU A 59 3.29 7.27 -3.14
CA LEU A 59 2.00 7.45 -3.80
C LEU A 59 1.30 8.70 -3.28
N SER A 60 0.60 9.41 -4.17
CA SER A 60 -0.31 10.48 -3.78
C SER A 60 -1.52 9.92 -3.01
N GLU A 61 -2.23 10.75 -2.25
CA GLU A 61 -3.42 10.31 -1.50
C GLU A 61 -4.48 9.68 -2.42
N SER A 62 -4.65 10.22 -3.63
CA SER A 62 -5.55 9.69 -4.66
C SER A 62 -5.17 8.32 -5.19
N GLU A 63 -3.92 7.87 -5.02
CA GLU A 63 -3.42 6.56 -5.50
C GLU A 63 -3.33 5.52 -4.37
N ARG A 64 -3.71 5.88 -3.14
CA ARG A 64 -3.70 4.96 -1.98
C ARG A 64 -5.05 4.28 -1.75
N GLY A 65 -6.02 4.53 -2.63
CA GLY A 65 -7.29 3.83 -2.65
C GLY A 65 -7.09 2.33 -2.89
N ARG A 66 -8.01 1.51 -2.38
CA ARG A 66 -7.95 0.06 -2.57
C ARG A 66 -7.93 -0.32 -4.05
N GLU A 67 -8.73 0.35 -4.86
CA GLU A 67 -8.82 0.10 -6.30
C GLU A 67 -7.54 0.50 -7.02
N ASP A 68 -6.94 1.64 -6.68
CA ASP A 68 -5.66 2.09 -7.23
C ASP A 68 -4.54 1.11 -6.90
N LEU A 69 -4.47 0.64 -5.65
CA LEU A 69 -3.50 -0.37 -5.23
C LEU A 69 -3.63 -1.68 -6.01
N LEU A 70 -4.86 -2.09 -6.34
CA LEU A 70 -5.08 -3.25 -7.21
C LEU A 70 -4.56 -3.00 -8.63
N VAL A 71 -4.72 -1.79 -9.17
CA VAL A 71 -4.13 -1.41 -10.47
C VAL A 71 -2.60 -1.47 -10.40
N HIS A 72 -1.98 -0.99 -9.32
CA HIS A 72 -0.53 -1.10 -9.10
C HIS A 72 -0.06 -2.56 -9.06
N GLU A 73 -0.79 -3.43 -8.37
CA GLU A 73 -0.48 -4.86 -8.31
C GLU A 73 -0.57 -5.51 -9.70
N LEU A 74 -1.66 -5.24 -10.44
CA LEU A 74 -1.86 -5.73 -11.79
C LEU A 74 -0.77 -5.23 -12.74
N ALA A 75 -0.41 -3.95 -12.66
CA ALA A 75 0.64 -3.35 -13.47
C ALA A 75 1.99 -4.05 -13.27
N LYS A 76 2.33 -4.45 -12.04
CA LYS A 76 3.54 -5.24 -11.77
C LYS A 76 3.48 -6.63 -12.39
N LEU A 77 2.35 -7.32 -12.25
CA LEU A 77 2.16 -8.66 -12.83
C LEU A 77 2.26 -8.63 -14.35
N LYS A 78 1.70 -7.59 -14.99
CA LYS A 78 1.71 -7.40 -16.45
C LYS A 78 2.93 -6.66 -16.97
N LYS A 79 3.84 -6.22 -16.09
CA LYS A 79 5.01 -5.39 -16.42
C LYS A 79 4.63 -4.10 -17.17
N TRP A 80 3.46 -3.54 -16.86
CA TRP A 80 3.05 -2.23 -17.36
C TRP A 80 3.94 -1.14 -16.79
N GLN A 81 4.18 -0.09 -17.59
CA GLN A 81 5.05 1.01 -17.19
C GLN A 81 4.23 2.29 -17.03
N ARG A 82 4.66 3.17 -16.12
CA ARG A 82 4.04 4.50 -16.02
C ARG A 82 4.59 5.42 -17.11
N CYS A 83 3.70 6.12 -17.80
CA CYS A 83 4.10 7.17 -18.72
C CYS A 83 4.86 8.27 -17.97
N PRO A 84 6.05 8.72 -18.41
CA PRO A 84 6.78 9.78 -17.73
C PRO A 84 6.04 11.12 -17.76
N HIS A 85 5.17 11.34 -18.76
CA HIS A 85 4.41 12.58 -18.95
C HIS A 85 3.09 12.58 -18.16
N CYS A 86 2.15 11.69 -18.46
CA CYS A 86 0.83 11.68 -17.82
C CYS A 86 0.71 10.74 -16.61
N LYS A 87 1.75 9.94 -16.33
CA LYS A 87 1.82 8.99 -15.20
C LYS A 87 0.81 7.83 -15.21
N PHE A 88 -0.03 7.70 -16.23
CA PHE A 88 -0.89 6.52 -16.41
C PHE A 88 -0.08 5.25 -16.70
N PHE A 89 -0.58 4.10 -16.26
CA PHE A 89 -0.04 2.81 -16.63
C PHE A 89 -0.33 2.52 -18.10
N VAL A 90 0.70 2.11 -18.83
CA VAL A 90 0.61 1.72 -20.23
C VAL A 90 1.10 0.29 -20.41
N GLU A 91 0.35 -0.47 -21.20
CA GLU A 91 0.75 -1.78 -21.65
C GLU A 91 1.69 -1.69 -22.85
N LYS A 92 2.78 -2.44 -22.81
CA LYS A 92 3.67 -2.58 -23.96
C LYS A 92 3.31 -3.85 -24.72
N ASN A 93 2.75 -3.69 -25.92
CA ASN A 93 2.27 -4.83 -26.69
C ASN A 93 3.36 -5.55 -27.50
N GLU A 94 4.39 -4.85 -28.00
CA GLU A 94 5.61 -5.38 -28.65
C GLU A 94 6.48 -4.23 -29.19
N GLY A 95 7.73 -4.47 -29.61
CA GLY A 95 8.53 -3.50 -30.37
C GLY A 95 9.26 -2.40 -29.57
N CYS A 96 9.49 -1.25 -30.26
CA CYS A 96 10.35 -0.13 -29.87
C CYS A 96 10.12 0.40 -28.43
N LEU A 97 11.15 1.00 -27.82
CA LEU A 97 11.08 1.66 -26.51
C LEU A 97 10.36 3.03 -26.55
N HIS A 98 9.94 3.49 -27.73
CA HIS A 98 9.28 4.76 -27.88
C HIS A 98 7.83 4.69 -27.37
N MET A 99 7.54 5.47 -26.34
CA MET A 99 6.19 5.68 -25.82
C MET A 99 5.72 7.08 -26.19
N THR A 100 4.56 7.17 -26.83
CA THR A 100 3.90 8.44 -27.14
C THR A 100 2.71 8.63 -26.23
N CYS A 101 2.75 9.65 -25.36
CA CYS A 101 1.59 10.11 -24.61
C CYS A 101 0.68 10.90 -25.54
N ARG A 102 -0.63 10.63 -25.51
CA ARG A 102 -1.64 11.48 -26.16
C ARG A 102 -2.32 12.37 -25.12
#